data_AF-A0A952TYV8-F1
#
_entry.id   AF-A0A952TYV8-F1
#
_cell.length_a   1.000
_cell.length_b   1.000
_cell.length_c   1.000
_cell.angle_alpha   90.00
_cell.angle_beta   90.00
_cell.angle_gamma   90.00
#
_symmetry.space_group_name_H-M   'P 1'
#
loop_
_entity.id
_entity.type
_entity.pdbx_description
1 polymer ?
#
loop_
_entity_poly.entity_id
_entity_poly.type
_entity_poly.pdbx_seq_one_letter_code
_entity_poly.pdbx_strand_id
1 'polypeptide(L)'
;MNRFSRLDIAVGALSLFLLAALGLVLWRGDQVGVSVLAVSPLDGAAAAASAPVAITFGEAMDAASVESRFSLQPQTAGRFIWRDNTLYFLPEQAFAEGQTYTVRLASGASTYLGHVLAEELSWSFTTRSPGMAFMRSSDQGAELWTLTDLEGSPRQVTDMAGDVFDFAVSVDGQQILYSAFNEQAGIDLWLVGRQGEDNRMVLNCGLDRCYAPDWSADGRVAYSRAPGPLNPGEGYGAPRIWLLEPATGQSVRLHADTQKIGYGPSWSPEAGRLAYYDGVQNRIVVVDMLSGQEIYLPSRVGVVGSWMPDGDQMLYYDTKLADGLALYTIFRADFSTEDILPFFEPQPADGDYSMPTLSPSGEWVALRVRPADGGPADQVWVTPADGRFALTAAETEASLFSDLSWDPQSRYLLYHRMQLGVGNPVPEVWVWDRSSGTTRLLVRDASAPAWLP
;
A
#
# COMPACT_ATOMS: atom_id res chain seq x y z
N MET A 1 -1.62 75.99 32.51
CA MET A 1 -2.68 75.25 31.78
C MET A 1 -2.15 74.97 30.38
N ASN A 2 -1.57 73.79 30.15
CA ASN A 2 -1.05 73.42 28.82
C ASN A 2 -2.22 73.23 27.86
N ARG A 3 -2.38 74.15 26.90
CA ARG A 3 -3.28 73.97 25.76
C ARG A 3 -2.51 73.20 24.69
N PHE A 4 -2.95 71.97 24.42
CA PHE A 4 -2.51 71.21 23.26
C PHE A 4 -2.69 72.05 21.98
N SER A 5 -1.64 72.10 21.16
CA SER A 5 -1.66 72.78 19.87
C SER A 5 -2.55 72.02 18.88
N ARG A 6 -2.95 72.66 17.77
CA ARG A 6 -3.69 71.98 16.70
C ARG A 6 -2.93 70.77 16.13
N LEU A 7 -1.61 70.81 16.17
CA LEU A 7 -0.74 69.69 15.77
C LEU A 7 -0.88 68.53 16.76
N ASP A 8 -0.86 68.79 18.07
CA ASP A 8 -0.99 67.75 19.10
C ASP A 8 -2.35 67.05 19.03
N ILE A 9 -3.42 67.79 18.72
CA ILE A 9 -4.76 67.23 18.51
C ILE A 9 -4.79 66.37 17.24
N ALA A 10 -4.17 66.82 16.15
CA ALA A 10 -4.11 66.06 14.89
C ALA A 10 -3.29 64.77 15.03
N VAL A 11 -2.13 64.83 15.69
CA VAL A 11 -1.29 63.67 15.97
C VAL A 11 -1.99 62.69 16.92
N GLY A 12 -2.67 63.20 17.96
CA GLY A 12 -3.47 62.38 18.86
C GLY A 12 -4.62 61.65 18.14
N ALA A 13 -5.35 62.35 17.26
CA ALA A 13 -6.43 61.77 16.47
C ALA A 13 -5.91 60.70 15.49
N LEU A 14 -4.78 60.95 14.82
CA LEU A 14 -4.16 59.98 13.91
C LEU A 14 -3.68 58.73 14.67
N SER A 15 -3.10 58.91 15.86
CA SER A 15 -2.63 57.80 16.69
C SER A 15 -3.78 56.93 17.19
N LEU A 16 -4.90 57.55 17.61
CA LEU A 16 -6.13 56.84 17.97
C LEU A 16 -6.74 56.08 16.77
N PHE A 17 -6.75 56.71 15.60
CA PHE A 17 -7.22 56.05 14.37
C PHE A 17 -6.35 54.85 14.00
N LEU A 18 -5.02 54.98 14.07
CA LEU A 18 -4.09 53.88 13.82
C LEU A 18 -4.23 52.76 14.85
N LEU A 19 -4.42 53.08 16.14
CA LEU A 19 -4.67 52.08 17.18
C LEU A 19 -6.02 51.38 16.99
N ALA A 20 -7.06 52.11 16.58
CA ALA A 20 -8.36 51.52 16.28
C ALA A 20 -8.32 50.66 15.01
N ALA A 21 -7.58 51.10 13.97
CA ALA A 21 -7.38 50.32 12.75
C ALA A 21 -6.54 49.07 13.01
N LEU A 22 -5.47 49.17 13.81
CA LEU A 22 -4.67 48.03 14.26
C LEU A 22 -5.50 47.08 15.11
N GLY A 23 -6.30 47.60 16.04
CA GLY A 23 -7.25 46.81 16.83
C GLY A 23 -8.30 46.11 15.96
N LEU A 24 -8.80 46.76 14.90
CA LEU A 24 -9.73 46.17 13.94
C LEU A 24 -9.04 45.09 13.06
N VAL A 25 -7.79 45.31 12.66
CA VAL A 25 -6.99 44.33 11.89
C VAL A 25 -6.64 43.12 12.73
N LEU A 26 -6.25 43.33 14.00
CA LEU A 26 -6.01 42.24 14.95
C LEU A 26 -7.31 41.49 15.26
N TRP A 27 -8.41 42.21 15.50
CA TRP A 27 -9.72 41.61 15.76
C TRP A 27 -10.30 40.86 14.55
N ARG A 28 -10.09 41.36 13.32
CA ARG A 28 -10.46 40.62 12.09
C ARG A 28 -9.48 39.49 11.76
N GLY A 29 -8.20 39.63 12.11
CA GLY A 29 -7.18 38.60 11.93
C GLY A 29 -7.44 37.38 12.83
N ASP A 30 -7.88 37.62 14.08
CA ASP A 30 -8.34 36.59 15.03
C ASP A 30 -9.70 35.95 14.67
N GLN A 31 -10.37 36.44 13.61
CA GLN A 31 -11.66 35.90 13.12
C GLN A 31 -11.49 35.06 11.85
N VAL A 32 -10.26 34.76 11.43
CA VAL A 32 -10.01 33.79 10.36
C VAL A 32 -10.30 32.42 10.95
N GLY A 33 -11.52 31.91 10.72
CA GLY A 33 -11.88 30.54 11.09
C GLY A 33 -10.94 29.53 10.46
N VAL A 34 -10.94 28.32 11.00
CA VAL A 34 -10.10 27.22 10.51
C VAL A 34 -10.33 27.05 9.01
N SER A 35 -9.23 27.06 8.25
CA SER A 35 -9.25 26.78 6.81
C SER A 35 -9.03 25.30 6.54
N VAL A 36 -9.71 24.77 5.54
CA VAL A 36 -9.49 23.42 5.01
C VAL A 36 -8.64 23.56 3.75
N LEU A 37 -7.46 22.96 3.76
CA LEU A 37 -6.50 23.03 2.65
C LEU A 37 -6.78 21.98 1.57
N ALA A 38 -7.18 20.78 1.99
CA ALA A 38 -7.44 19.67 1.09
C ALA A 38 -8.42 18.66 1.69
N VAL A 39 -9.09 17.91 0.81
CA VAL A 39 -9.87 16.72 1.14
C VAL A 39 -9.48 15.57 0.23
N SER A 40 -9.59 14.35 0.72
CA SER A 40 -9.46 13.14 -0.08
C SER A 40 -10.53 12.12 0.34
N PRO A 41 -11.15 11.37 -0.58
CA PRO A 41 -11.16 11.62 -2.02
C PRO A 41 -11.73 13.00 -2.36
N LEU A 42 -11.38 13.55 -3.52
CA LEU A 42 -11.92 14.85 -3.99
C LEU A 42 -13.44 14.75 -4.23
N ASP A 43 -14.13 15.90 -4.20
CA ASP A 43 -15.56 15.94 -4.49
C ASP A 43 -15.87 15.43 -5.90
N GLY A 44 -16.82 14.50 -5.98
CA GLY A 44 -17.18 13.78 -7.20
C GLY A 44 -16.17 12.74 -7.68
N ALA A 45 -15.10 12.46 -6.93
CA ALA A 45 -14.07 11.52 -7.35
C ALA A 45 -14.57 10.06 -7.38
N ALA A 46 -14.01 9.28 -8.30
CA ALA A 46 -14.08 7.83 -8.28
C ALA A 46 -12.95 7.28 -7.40
N ALA A 47 -13.24 6.80 -6.20
CA ALA A 47 -12.26 6.38 -5.19
C ALA A 47 -12.13 4.86 -5.08
N ALA A 48 -10.98 4.37 -4.64
CA ALA A 48 -10.81 2.97 -4.27
C ALA A 48 -11.74 2.63 -3.09
N ALA A 49 -12.23 1.39 -3.03
CA ALA A 49 -13.09 0.92 -1.94
C ALA A 49 -12.38 0.97 -0.56
N SER A 50 -11.06 0.87 -0.54
CA SER A 50 -10.22 0.97 0.66
C SER A 50 -9.64 2.38 0.90
N ALA A 51 -9.97 3.38 0.07
CA ALA A 51 -9.35 4.69 0.17
C ALA A 51 -9.68 5.35 1.53
N PRO A 52 -8.69 5.89 2.26
CA PRO A 52 -8.98 6.70 3.44
C PRO A 52 -9.74 7.97 3.06
N VAL A 53 -10.60 8.43 3.96
CA VAL A 53 -11.17 9.78 3.88
C VAL A 53 -10.28 10.73 4.68
N ALA A 54 -9.71 11.75 4.04
CA ALA A 54 -8.80 12.68 4.67
C ALA A 54 -9.28 14.13 4.62
N ILE A 55 -8.97 14.91 5.65
CA ILE A 55 -9.17 16.36 5.73
C ILE A 55 -7.89 17.01 6.23
N THR A 56 -7.25 17.82 5.39
CA THR A 56 -6.06 18.61 5.77
C THR A 56 -6.50 20.00 6.18
N PHE A 57 -6.19 20.39 7.40
CA PHE A 57 -6.48 21.72 7.95
C PHE A 57 -5.28 22.66 7.82
N GLY A 58 -5.55 23.96 7.77
CA GLY A 58 -4.52 25.00 7.74
C GLY A 58 -3.75 25.14 9.06
N GLU A 59 -4.26 24.56 10.14
CA GLU A 59 -3.73 24.63 11.49
C GLU A 59 -4.07 23.37 12.29
N ALA A 60 -3.40 23.17 13.42
CA ALA A 60 -3.59 22.01 14.28
C ALA A 60 -4.97 22.06 14.98
N MET A 61 -5.76 21.01 14.81
CA MET A 61 -7.12 20.90 15.35
C MET A 61 -7.13 20.21 16.73
N ASP A 62 -8.20 20.41 17.49
CA ASP A 62 -8.56 19.52 18.60
C ASP A 62 -9.24 18.27 18.03
N ALA A 63 -8.54 17.13 18.10
CA ALA A 63 -8.98 15.86 17.51
C ALA A 63 -10.40 15.47 17.97
N ALA A 64 -10.68 15.54 19.27
CA ALA A 64 -11.98 15.16 19.82
C ALA A 64 -13.12 16.06 19.31
N SER A 65 -12.84 17.35 19.11
CA SER A 65 -13.79 18.32 18.56
C SER A 65 -14.14 18.00 17.10
N VAL A 66 -13.16 17.58 16.29
CA VAL A 66 -13.37 17.21 14.89
C VAL A 66 -14.05 15.86 14.76
N GLU A 67 -13.58 14.84 15.47
CA GLU A 67 -14.10 13.46 15.38
C GLU A 67 -15.58 13.38 15.81
N SER A 68 -15.97 14.12 16.86
CA SER A 68 -17.38 14.18 17.29
C SER A 68 -18.31 14.90 16.31
N ARG A 69 -17.76 15.59 15.30
CA ARG A 69 -18.48 16.35 14.27
C ARG A 69 -18.36 15.77 12.87
N PHE A 70 -17.52 14.75 12.71
CA PHE A 70 -17.37 14.01 11.47
C PHE A 70 -18.53 13.03 11.29
N SER A 71 -19.05 12.94 10.08
CA SER A 71 -20.04 11.92 9.70
C SER A 71 -19.86 11.48 8.26
N LEU A 72 -20.22 10.22 8.00
CA LEU A 72 -20.16 9.59 6.69
C LEU A 72 -21.48 8.89 6.40
N GLN A 73 -22.02 9.08 5.20
CA GLN A 73 -23.27 8.46 4.76
C GLN A 73 -23.07 7.76 3.41
N PRO A 74 -23.41 6.46 3.26
CA PRO A 74 -23.89 5.53 4.29
C PRO A 74 -22.94 5.38 5.48
N GLN A 75 -23.50 5.10 6.66
CA GLN A 75 -22.73 4.93 7.87
C GLN A 75 -21.77 3.75 7.71
N THR A 76 -20.48 4.01 7.88
CA THR A 76 -19.40 3.03 7.77
C THR A 76 -18.58 3.07 9.05
N ALA A 77 -18.26 1.91 9.61
CA ALA A 77 -17.35 1.83 10.75
C ALA A 77 -15.92 2.11 10.29
N GLY A 78 -15.13 2.74 11.15
CA GLY A 78 -13.76 3.13 10.83
C GLY A 78 -13.07 3.75 12.02
N ARG A 79 -11.76 3.94 11.88
CA ARG A 79 -10.90 4.53 12.90
C ARG A 79 -10.29 5.84 12.40
N PHE A 80 -10.06 6.76 13.33
CA PHE A 80 -9.38 8.02 13.04
C PHE A 80 -7.88 7.91 13.33
N ILE A 81 -7.06 8.47 12.43
CA ILE A 81 -5.63 8.68 12.61
C ILE A 81 -5.34 10.14 12.33
N TRP A 82 -4.55 10.77 13.21
CA TRP A 82 -4.08 12.14 13.03
C TRP A 82 -2.60 12.15 12.70
N ARG A 83 -2.23 12.93 11.68
CA ARG A 83 -0.83 13.22 11.35
C ARG A 83 -0.71 14.69 10.97
N ASP A 84 0.17 15.41 11.66
CA ASP A 84 0.29 16.86 11.55
C ASP A 84 -1.09 17.55 11.70
N ASN A 85 -1.51 18.30 10.68
CA ASN A 85 -2.80 18.98 10.64
C ASN A 85 -3.84 18.20 9.80
N THR A 86 -3.68 16.89 9.63
CA THR A 86 -4.56 16.08 8.77
C THR A 86 -5.26 14.99 9.59
N LEU A 87 -6.58 14.92 9.45
CA LEU A 87 -7.41 13.80 9.87
C LEU A 87 -7.47 12.76 8.76
N TYR A 88 -7.31 11.49 9.10
CA TYR A 88 -7.60 10.34 8.24
C TYR A 88 -8.65 9.46 8.91
N PHE A 89 -9.74 9.17 8.23
CA PHE A 89 -10.70 8.13 8.57
C PHE A 89 -10.42 6.90 7.70
N LEU A 90 -9.98 5.83 8.35
CA LEU A 90 -9.72 4.52 7.73
C LEU A 90 -10.95 3.63 7.94
N PRO A 91 -11.63 3.21 6.86
CA PRO A 91 -12.78 2.32 7.01
C PRO A 91 -12.31 0.95 7.52
N GLU A 92 -13.04 0.37 8.47
CA GLU A 92 -12.72 -0.97 9.03
C GLU A 92 -13.00 -2.08 8.01
N GLN A 93 -13.96 -1.86 7.12
CA GLN A 93 -14.26 -2.71 5.97
C GLN A 93 -14.28 -1.82 4.74
N ALA A 94 -13.81 -2.35 3.60
CA ALA A 94 -13.88 -1.62 2.34
C ALA A 94 -15.30 -1.14 2.04
N PHE A 95 -15.39 0.09 1.55
CA PHE A 95 -16.65 0.69 1.09
C PHE A 95 -17.29 -0.17 -0.01
N ALA A 96 -18.62 -0.19 -0.05
CA ALA A 96 -19.36 -1.00 -1.03
C ALA A 96 -19.14 -0.46 -2.45
N GLU A 97 -18.78 -1.32 -3.40
CA GLU A 97 -18.58 -0.94 -4.80
C GLU A 97 -19.75 -0.17 -5.42
N GLY A 98 -19.42 0.81 -6.28
CA GLY A 98 -20.39 1.64 -7.00
C GLY A 98 -21.25 2.55 -6.11
N GLN A 99 -21.03 2.57 -4.79
CA GLN A 99 -21.80 3.37 -3.84
C GLN A 99 -21.22 4.78 -3.71
N THR A 100 -22.09 5.78 -3.70
CA THR A 100 -21.74 7.15 -3.36
C THR A 100 -21.77 7.33 -1.85
N TYR A 101 -20.69 7.88 -1.31
CA TYR A 101 -20.53 8.28 0.08
C TYR A 101 -20.45 9.80 0.20
N THR A 102 -21.16 10.37 1.18
CA THR A 102 -21.13 11.79 1.52
C THR A 102 -20.43 11.96 2.86
N VAL A 103 -19.34 12.71 2.85
CA VAL A 103 -18.59 13.09 4.05
C VAL A 103 -19.09 14.45 4.51
N ARG A 104 -19.29 14.62 5.83
CA ARG A 104 -19.61 15.91 6.44
C ARG A 104 -18.78 16.14 7.68
N LEU A 105 -18.27 17.36 7.81
CA LEU A 105 -17.72 17.90 9.05
C LEU A 105 -18.56 19.12 9.44
N ALA A 106 -19.36 18.96 10.48
CA ALA A 106 -20.24 20.03 10.95
C ALA A 106 -19.44 21.26 11.42
N SER A 107 -20.02 22.45 11.25
CA SER A 107 -19.43 23.68 11.75
C SER A 107 -19.19 23.64 13.27
N GLY A 108 -18.24 24.45 13.74
CA GLY A 108 -17.84 24.50 15.15
C GLY A 108 -16.81 23.45 15.57
N ALA A 109 -16.26 22.68 14.63
CA ALA A 109 -15.02 21.93 14.86
C ALA A 109 -13.89 22.91 15.18
N SER A 110 -13.11 22.68 16.23
CA SER A 110 -12.26 23.72 16.82
C SER A 110 -10.80 23.32 16.97
N THR A 111 -9.93 24.32 17.09
CA THR A 111 -8.56 24.14 17.58
C THR A 111 -8.49 24.29 19.10
N TYR A 112 -7.36 23.91 19.69
CA TYR A 112 -7.08 24.18 21.11
C TYR A 112 -6.99 25.68 21.45
N LEU A 113 -6.82 26.54 20.44
CA LEU A 113 -6.79 28.00 20.58
C LEU A 113 -8.18 28.64 20.45
N GLY A 114 -9.21 27.84 20.18
CA GLY A 114 -10.60 28.30 20.08
C GLY A 114 -11.01 28.84 18.71
N HIS A 115 -10.16 28.75 17.69
CA HIS A 115 -10.57 28.96 16.31
C HIS A 115 -11.53 27.85 15.90
N VAL A 116 -12.52 28.18 15.08
CA VAL A 116 -13.56 27.23 14.66
C VAL A 116 -13.70 27.17 13.15
N LEU A 117 -14.06 26.00 12.64
CA LEU A 117 -14.58 25.82 11.30
C LEU A 117 -15.94 26.52 11.23
N ALA A 118 -16.00 27.63 10.51
CA ALA A 118 -17.18 28.52 10.51
C ALA A 118 -18.39 27.90 9.80
N GLU A 119 -18.14 27.18 8.71
CA GLU A 119 -19.18 26.58 7.85
C GLU A 119 -19.04 25.06 7.81
N GLU A 120 -20.13 24.36 7.54
CA GLU A 120 -20.07 22.91 7.33
C GLU A 120 -19.27 22.60 6.07
N LEU A 121 -18.34 21.65 6.18
CA LEU A 121 -17.68 21.06 5.03
C LEU A 121 -18.45 19.80 4.63
N SER A 122 -18.92 19.73 3.39
CA SER A 122 -19.61 18.55 2.85
C SER A 122 -19.15 18.29 1.42
N TRP A 123 -18.81 17.03 1.12
CA TRP A 123 -18.47 16.59 -0.23
C TRP A 123 -18.84 15.11 -0.39
N SER A 124 -18.78 14.62 -1.63
CA SER A 124 -19.10 13.23 -1.93
C SER A 124 -18.07 12.58 -2.82
N PHE A 125 -17.96 11.26 -2.74
CA PHE A 125 -17.18 10.45 -3.66
C PHE A 125 -17.93 9.16 -3.97
N THR A 126 -17.63 8.54 -5.10
CA THR A 126 -18.21 7.25 -5.49
C THR A 126 -17.11 6.21 -5.53
N THR A 127 -17.31 5.08 -4.89
CA THR A 127 -16.36 3.96 -4.97
C THR A 127 -16.40 3.33 -6.36
N ARG A 128 -15.24 3.06 -6.94
CA ARG A 128 -15.12 2.35 -8.22
C ARG A 128 -14.98 0.84 -8.01
N SER A 129 -15.24 0.08 -9.06
CA SER A 129 -14.88 -1.33 -9.11
C SER A 129 -13.36 -1.49 -9.25
N PRO A 130 -12.77 -2.52 -8.62
CA PRO A 130 -11.35 -2.77 -8.70
C PRO A 130 -10.98 -3.18 -10.12
N GLY A 131 -9.93 -2.55 -10.62
CA GLY A 131 -9.23 -2.96 -11.83
C GLY A 131 -8.02 -3.82 -11.48
N MET A 132 -7.13 -3.99 -12.45
CA MET A 132 -5.87 -4.68 -12.27
C MET A 132 -4.76 -4.01 -13.09
N ALA A 133 -3.55 -3.99 -12.56
CA ALA A 133 -2.32 -3.71 -13.30
C ALA A 133 -1.53 -5.02 -13.48
N PHE A 134 -0.80 -5.15 -14.58
CA PHE A 134 -0.02 -6.35 -14.88
C PHE A 134 1.06 -6.06 -15.92
N MET A 135 2.05 -6.95 -16.01
CA MET A 135 3.10 -6.89 -17.02
C MET A 135 2.78 -7.80 -18.20
N ARG A 136 2.92 -7.29 -19.42
CA ARG A 136 2.85 -8.08 -20.65
C ARG A 136 4.22 -8.12 -21.31
N SER A 137 4.72 -9.33 -21.54
CA SER A 137 5.99 -9.55 -22.23
C SER A 137 5.80 -9.67 -23.74
N SER A 138 6.79 -9.16 -24.47
CA SER A 138 6.93 -9.22 -25.92
C SER A 138 8.35 -9.66 -26.29
N ASP A 139 8.67 -9.70 -27.58
CA ASP A 139 10.04 -9.91 -28.07
C ASP A 139 11.00 -8.77 -27.68
N GLN A 140 10.49 -7.58 -27.40
CA GLN A 140 11.28 -6.41 -26.98
C GLN A 140 11.47 -6.32 -25.47
N GLY A 141 10.73 -7.10 -24.68
CA GLY A 141 10.70 -7.01 -23.23
C GLY A 141 9.30 -6.79 -22.70
N ALA A 142 9.17 -6.27 -21.48
CA ALA A 142 7.89 -6.13 -20.78
C ALA A 142 7.44 -4.66 -20.67
N GLU A 143 6.12 -4.48 -20.73
CA GLU A 143 5.45 -3.20 -20.51
C GLU A 143 4.34 -3.35 -19.48
N LEU A 144 3.98 -2.24 -18.84
CA LEU A 144 2.87 -2.16 -17.89
C LEU A 144 1.55 -1.96 -18.64
N TRP A 145 0.56 -2.74 -18.24
CA TRP A 145 -0.81 -2.70 -18.76
C TRP A 145 -1.80 -2.64 -17.61
N THR A 146 -2.97 -2.08 -17.88
CA THR A 146 -4.08 -2.04 -16.92
C THR A 146 -5.38 -2.52 -17.53
N LEU A 147 -6.23 -3.05 -16.65
CA LEU A 147 -7.65 -3.26 -16.82
C LEU A 147 -8.35 -2.32 -15.82
N THR A 148 -9.01 -1.26 -16.31
CA THR A 148 -9.72 -0.30 -15.43
C THR A 148 -10.90 -0.94 -14.70
N ASP A 149 -11.50 -1.94 -15.36
CA ASP A 149 -12.51 -2.85 -14.85
C ASP A 149 -12.12 -4.26 -15.29
N LEU A 150 -12.47 -5.21 -14.46
CA LEU A 150 -12.26 -6.64 -14.58
C LEU A 150 -12.98 -7.27 -15.79
N GLU A 151 -14.00 -6.63 -16.35
CA GLU A 151 -14.66 -7.00 -17.61
C GLU A 151 -14.19 -6.16 -18.82
N GLY A 152 -13.32 -5.18 -18.56
CA GLY A 152 -12.83 -4.24 -19.56
C GLY A 152 -11.83 -4.84 -20.55
N SER A 153 -11.29 -3.98 -21.41
CA SER A 153 -10.21 -4.33 -22.34
C SER A 153 -8.86 -3.85 -21.80
N PRO A 154 -7.80 -4.67 -21.88
CA PRO A 154 -6.48 -4.24 -21.45
C PRO A 154 -5.95 -3.04 -22.22
N ARG A 155 -5.30 -2.12 -21.53
CA ARG A 155 -4.68 -0.93 -22.11
C ARG A 155 -3.23 -0.82 -21.66
N GLN A 156 -2.33 -0.55 -22.60
CA GLN A 156 -0.94 -0.27 -22.27
C GLN A 156 -0.84 1.07 -21.52
N VAL A 157 0.03 1.15 -20.53
CA VAL A 157 0.22 2.32 -19.66
C VAL A 157 1.61 2.92 -19.83
N THR A 158 2.61 2.11 -20.17
CA THR A 158 4.00 2.54 -20.39
C THR A 158 4.46 2.26 -21.82
N ASP A 159 5.44 3.02 -22.29
CA ASP A 159 6.13 2.80 -23.57
C ASP A 159 7.63 3.02 -23.34
N MET A 160 8.25 2.04 -22.70
CA MET A 160 9.64 2.06 -22.23
C MET A 160 10.51 1.09 -23.05
N ALA A 161 10.14 0.85 -24.31
CA ALA A 161 10.84 -0.06 -25.21
C ALA A 161 11.06 -1.49 -24.65
N GLY A 162 10.17 -1.95 -23.75
CA GLY A 162 10.27 -3.26 -23.11
C GLY A 162 11.11 -3.30 -21.83
N ASP A 163 11.56 -2.16 -21.32
CA ASP A 163 12.50 -2.08 -20.19
C ASP A 163 11.83 -2.16 -18.80
N VAL A 164 10.50 -2.28 -18.69
CA VAL A 164 9.82 -2.37 -17.39
C VAL A 164 10.22 -3.66 -16.66
N PHE A 165 10.72 -3.53 -15.43
CA PHE A 165 11.26 -4.64 -14.63
C PHE A 165 10.28 -5.14 -13.57
N ASP A 166 9.72 -4.25 -12.75
CA ASP A 166 8.64 -4.56 -11.80
C ASP A 166 7.81 -3.30 -11.47
N PHE A 167 6.74 -3.46 -10.70
CA PHE A 167 5.89 -2.35 -10.29
C PHE A 167 5.15 -2.61 -8.98
N ALA A 168 4.63 -1.54 -8.38
CA ALA A 168 3.68 -1.56 -7.29
C ALA A 168 2.63 -0.46 -7.45
N VAL A 169 1.39 -0.80 -7.10
CA VAL A 169 0.25 0.11 -7.16
C VAL A 169 0.10 0.83 -5.83
N SER A 170 -0.20 2.13 -5.86
CA SER A 170 -0.51 2.89 -4.65
C SER A 170 -1.77 2.35 -3.96
N VAL A 171 -1.85 2.47 -2.63
CA VAL A 171 -2.99 1.94 -1.85
C VAL A 171 -4.33 2.50 -2.32
N ASP A 172 -4.34 3.74 -2.79
CA ASP A 172 -5.52 4.41 -3.34
C ASP A 172 -5.79 4.08 -4.82
N GLY A 173 -4.94 3.28 -5.48
CA GLY A 173 -5.06 2.84 -6.88
C GLY A 173 -4.93 3.92 -7.94
N GLN A 174 -4.47 5.12 -7.58
CA GLN A 174 -4.33 6.24 -8.53
C GLN A 174 -2.99 6.27 -9.25
N GLN A 175 -1.95 5.71 -8.64
CA GLN A 175 -0.59 5.76 -9.14
C GLN A 175 0.01 4.37 -9.20
N ILE A 176 0.91 4.19 -10.14
CA ILE A 176 1.74 2.99 -10.28
C ILE A 176 3.18 3.45 -10.26
N LEU A 177 3.93 3.00 -9.26
CA LEU A 177 5.38 3.15 -9.25
C LEU A 177 5.97 1.91 -9.91
N TYR A 178 6.73 2.11 -10.97
CA TYR A 178 7.38 1.02 -11.69
C TYR A 178 8.88 1.28 -11.79
N SER A 179 9.62 0.19 -11.96
CA SER A 179 11.06 0.24 -12.20
C SER A 179 11.35 -0.11 -13.65
N ALA A 180 12.32 0.55 -14.25
CA ALA A 180 12.69 0.30 -15.65
C ALA A 180 14.21 0.35 -15.84
N PHE A 181 14.73 -0.52 -16.70
CA PHE A 181 16.14 -0.48 -17.08
C PHE A 181 16.50 0.86 -17.73
N ASN A 182 17.72 1.31 -17.47
CA ASN A 182 18.26 2.52 -18.08
C ASN A 182 19.45 2.17 -19.00
N GLU A 183 19.94 3.17 -19.75
CA GLU A 183 21.05 3.01 -20.69
C GLU A 183 22.37 2.56 -20.04
N GLN A 184 22.49 2.66 -18.71
CA GLN A 184 23.65 2.25 -17.92
C GLN A 184 23.53 0.83 -17.35
N ALA A 185 22.50 0.08 -17.76
CA ALA A 185 22.12 -1.25 -17.25
C ALA A 185 21.71 -1.29 -15.77
N GLY A 186 21.57 -0.12 -15.13
CA GLY A 186 20.89 0.06 -13.85
C GLY A 186 19.37 0.08 -14.03
N ILE A 187 18.65 0.29 -12.93
CA ILE A 187 17.17 0.36 -12.93
C ILE A 187 16.74 1.61 -12.17
N ASP A 188 16.00 2.48 -12.85
CA ASP A 188 15.45 3.73 -12.32
C ASP A 188 13.99 3.54 -11.88
N LEU A 189 13.49 4.41 -10.99
CA LEU A 189 12.09 4.40 -10.56
C LEU A 189 11.29 5.51 -11.24
N TRP A 190 10.12 5.14 -11.72
CA TRP A 190 9.20 5.96 -12.48
C TRP A 190 7.81 5.88 -11.87
N LEU A 191 7.06 6.96 -11.99
CA LEU A 191 5.68 7.06 -11.52
C LEU A 191 4.78 7.40 -12.69
N VAL A 192 3.67 6.70 -12.79
CA VAL A 192 2.65 6.92 -13.80
C VAL A 192 1.27 6.88 -13.14
N GLY A 193 0.35 7.69 -13.64
CA GLY A 193 -1.05 7.62 -13.24
C GLY A 193 -1.71 6.33 -13.73
N ARG A 194 -2.81 5.96 -13.08
CA ARG A 194 -3.61 4.75 -13.36
C ARG A 194 -3.99 4.59 -14.84
N GLN A 195 -4.14 5.69 -15.58
CA GLN A 195 -4.48 5.72 -17.01
C GLN A 195 -3.31 6.19 -17.89
N GLY A 196 -2.05 6.00 -17.46
CA GLY A 196 -0.86 6.35 -18.24
C GLY A 196 -0.50 7.84 -18.25
N GLU A 197 -1.29 8.66 -17.57
CA GLU A 197 -1.04 10.09 -17.43
C GLU A 197 0.18 10.37 -16.53
N ASP A 198 0.77 11.56 -16.70
CA ASP A 198 1.85 12.07 -15.85
C ASP A 198 3.04 11.12 -15.65
N ASN A 199 3.34 10.28 -16.66
CA ASN A 199 4.47 9.36 -16.64
C ASN A 199 5.79 10.13 -16.53
N ARG A 200 6.51 9.96 -15.42
CA ARG A 200 7.75 10.69 -15.12
C ARG A 200 8.71 9.87 -14.28
N MET A 201 9.99 10.08 -14.49
CA MET A 201 11.03 9.53 -13.61
C MET A 201 10.94 10.22 -12.25
N VAL A 202 11.00 9.43 -11.17
CA VAL A 202 11.01 9.94 -9.78
C VAL A 202 12.39 9.77 -9.16
N LEU A 203 13.13 8.72 -9.52
CA LEU A 203 14.48 8.49 -9.01
C LEU A 203 15.40 7.90 -10.09
N ASN A 204 16.48 8.63 -10.38
CA ASN A 204 17.59 8.13 -11.19
C ASN A 204 18.60 7.41 -10.28
N CYS A 205 18.76 6.11 -10.50
CA CYS A 205 19.65 5.23 -9.76
C CYS A 205 20.99 5.00 -10.47
N GLY A 206 21.16 5.47 -11.70
CA GLY A 206 22.41 5.40 -12.44
C GLY A 206 22.83 3.96 -12.69
N LEU A 207 23.98 3.56 -12.16
CA LEU A 207 24.47 2.18 -12.23
C LEU A 207 23.82 1.25 -11.21
N ASP A 208 23.11 1.77 -10.20
CA ASP A 208 22.44 0.95 -9.21
C ASP A 208 21.11 0.39 -9.78
N ARG A 209 20.63 -0.70 -9.18
CA ARG A 209 19.31 -1.25 -9.47
C ARG A 209 18.35 -0.94 -8.35
N CYS A 210 17.35 -0.11 -8.62
CA CYS A 210 16.25 0.20 -7.74
C CYS A 210 15.01 -0.59 -8.17
N TYR A 211 14.49 -1.47 -7.33
CA TYR A 211 13.44 -2.42 -7.68
C TYR A 211 12.66 -2.88 -6.44
N ALA A 212 11.65 -3.72 -6.63
CA ALA A 212 10.72 -4.21 -5.62
C ALA A 212 10.17 -3.08 -4.75
N PRO A 213 9.53 -2.06 -5.35
CA PRO A 213 8.86 -1.03 -4.58
C PRO A 213 7.66 -1.62 -3.84
N ASP A 214 7.33 -1.05 -2.68
CA ASP A 214 6.10 -1.32 -1.96
C ASP A 214 5.56 -0.06 -1.31
N TRP A 215 4.25 0.16 -1.44
CA TRP A 215 3.57 1.36 -0.98
C TRP A 215 3.04 1.18 0.43
N SER A 216 3.31 2.16 1.26
CA SER A 216 2.63 2.30 2.55
C SER A 216 1.30 3.05 2.39
N ALA A 217 0.37 2.84 3.32
CA ALA A 217 -0.94 3.52 3.33
C ALA A 217 -0.85 5.04 3.50
N ASP A 218 0.29 5.58 3.93
CA ASP A 218 0.51 7.02 4.06
C ASP A 218 1.20 7.67 2.86
N GLY A 219 1.45 6.91 1.79
CA GLY A 219 2.03 7.41 0.54
C GLY A 219 3.55 7.33 0.45
N ARG A 220 4.26 6.94 1.52
CA ARG A 220 5.69 6.59 1.42
C ARG A 220 5.88 5.27 0.68
N VAL A 221 7.05 5.11 0.07
CA VAL A 221 7.46 3.87 -0.60
C VAL A 221 8.71 3.31 0.06
N ALA A 222 8.76 2.00 0.26
CA ALA A 222 10.02 1.28 0.50
C ALA A 222 10.44 0.56 -0.77
N TYR A 223 11.74 0.47 -1.05
CA TYR A 223 12.25 -0.25 -2.22
C TYR A 223 13.61 -0.87 -1.94
N SER A 224 13.99 -1.85 -2.77
CA SER A 224 15.29 -2.50 -2.75
C SER A 224 16.27 -1.76 -3.66
N ARG A 225 17.47 -1.46 -3.17
CA ARG A 225 18.55 -0.89 -3.99
C ARG A 225 19.82 -1.73 -3.94
N ALA A 226 20.17 -2.34 -5.06
CA ALA A 226 21.44 -3.06 -5.24
C ALA A 226 22.49 -2.14 -5.87
N PRO A 227 23.66 -1.95 -5.23
CA PRO A 227 24.70 -1.09 -5.77
C PRO A 227 25.28 -1.67 -7.06
N GLY A 228 25.53 -0.80 -8.03
CA GLY A 228 26.15 -1.14 -9.30
C GLY A 228 27.59 -1.64 -9.13
N PRO A 229 28.12 -2.35 -10.14
CA PRO A 229 29.50 -2.85 -10.11
C PRO A 229 30.51 -1.69 -10.10
N LEU A 230 31.60 -1.85 -9.34
CA LEU A 230 32.68 -0.85 -9.31
C LEU A 230 33.62 -1.02 -10.50
N ASN A 231 33.79 -2.25 -10.98
CA ASN A 231 34.62 -2.58 -12.12
C ASN A 231 33.83 -3.32 -13.22
N PRO A 232 34.20 -3.16 -14.50
CA PRO A 232 33.60 -3.93 -15.58
C PRO A 232 33.70 -5.44 -15.34
N GLY A 233 32.57 -6.15 -15.44
CA GLY A 233 32.49 -7.60 -15.28
C GLY A 233 32.19 -8.09 -13.85
N GLU A 234 32.12 -7.19 -12.87
CA GLU A 234 31.61 -7.53 -11.53
C GLU A 234 30.07 -7.63 -11.54
N GLY A 235 29.54 -8.45 -10.63
CA GLY A 235 28.11 -8.50 -10.35
C GLY A 235 27.64 -7.33 -9.50
N TYR A 236 26.32 -7.13 -9.43
CA TYR A 236 25.70 -6.19 -8.52
C TYR A 236 25.95 -6.60 -7.07
N GLY A 237 26.16 -5.61 -6.19
CA GLY A 237 26.33 -5.88 -4.77
C GLY A 237 25.00 -6.22 -4.07
N ALA A 238 25.10 -6.65 -2.81
CA ALA A 238 23.92 -7.00 -2.03
C ALA A 238 22.99 -5.79 -1.81
N PRO A 239 21.66 -5.97 -1.98
CA PRO A 239 20.68 -4.89 -1.86
C PRO A 239 20.49 -4.42 -0.41
N ARG A 240 19.96 -3.20 -0.28
CA ARG A 240 19.51 -2.60 0.98
C ARG A 240 18.14 -2.00 0.81
N ILE A 241 17.42 -1.85 1.91
CA ILE A 241 16.13 -1.17 1.93
C ILE A 241 16.31 0.34 2.01
N TRP A 242 15.60 1.03 1.13
CA TRP A 242 15.51 2.49 1.07
C TRP A 242 14.06 2.92 1.17
N LEU A 243 13.87 4.13 1.69
CA LEU A 243 12.60 4.83 1.73
C LEU A 243 12.62 5.92 0.64
N LEU A 244 11.49 6.11 -0.01
CA LEU A 244 11.26 7.09 -1.06
C LEU A 244 10.00 7.88 -0.72
N GLU A 245 10.08 9.20 -0.87
CA GLU A 245 8.94 10.11 -0.91
C GLU A 245 8.61 10.42 -2.39
N PRO A 246 7.59 9.77 -2.99
CA PRO A 246 7.36 9.86 -4.44
C PRO A 246 7.00 11.27 -4.93
N ALA A 247 6.42 12.09 -4.06
CA ALA A 247 6.07 13.46 -4.39
C ALA A 247 7.30 14.34 -4.64
N THR A 248 8.39 14.12 -3.88
CA THR A 248 9.60 14.95 -3.92
C THR A 248 10.79 14.27 -4.59
N GLY A 249 10.76 12.93 -4.71
CA GLY A 249 11.92 12.12 -5.12
C GLY A 249 12.98 11.99 -4.02
N GLN A 250 12.73 12.48 -2.80
CA GLN A 250 13.66 12.33 -1.68
C GLN A 250 13.79 10.85 -1.32
N SER A 251 15.03 10.36 -1.28
CA SER A 251 15.30 8.97 -0.90
C SER A 251 16.39 8.85 0.16
N VAL A 252 16.15 7.99 1.15
CA VAL A 252 17.05 7.73 2.28
C VAL A 252 17.15 6.23 2.57
N ARG A 253 18.28 5.77 3.09
CA ARG A 253 18.42 4.37 3.55
C ARG A 253 17.59 4.16 4.81
N LEU A 254 16.96 2.99 4.93
CA LEU A 254 16.26 2.58 6.15
C LEU A 254 17.24 2.51 7.34
N HIS A 255 18.42 1.93 7.12
CA HIS A 255 19.47 1.80 8.13
C HIS A 255 20.68 2.65 7.78
N ALA A 256 21.24 3.33 8.79
CA ALA A 256 22.53 4.03 8.67
C ALA A 256 23.70 3.05 8.49
N ASP A 257 23.63 1.89 9.15
CA ASP A 257 24.62 0.82 9.02
C ASP A 257 24.52 0.17 7.63
N THR A 258 25.59 0.31 6.86
CA THR A 258 25.67 -0.22 5.50
C THR A 258 25.88 -1.73 5.46
N GLN A 259 26.16 -2.39 6.58
CA GLN A 259 26.27 -3.85 6.65
C GLN A 259 24.89 -4.52 6.78
N LYS A 260 23.84 -3.76 7.15
CA LYS A 260 22.46 -4.24 7.10
C LYS A 260 21.98 -4.29 5.66
N ILE A 261 21.99 -5.48 5.09
CA ILE A 261 21.48 -5.77 3.75
C ILE A 261 20.05 -6.31 3.84
N GLY A 262 19.33 -6.24 2.72
CA GLY A 262 18.00 -6.82 2.60
C GLY A 262 17.30 -6.42 1.31
N TYR A 263 16.26 -7.18 0.96
CA TYR A 263 15.43 -6.93 -0.22
C TYR A 263 13.97 -7.34 0.04
N GLY A 264 13.09 -7.00 -0.92
CA GLY A 264 11.68 -7.34 -0.88
C GLY A 264 10.95 -6.69 0.29
N PRO A 265 10.94 -5.35 0.40
CA PRO A 265 10.22 -4.67 1.46
C PRO A 265 8.71 -4.95 1.37
N SER A 266 8.04 -4.98 2.51
CA SER A 266 6.58 -5.07 2.63
C SER A 266 6.09 -4.29 3.84
N TRP A 267 5.27 -3.27 3.60
CA TRP A 267 4.64 -2.43 4.59
C TRP A 267 3.46 -3.12 5.28
N SER A 268 3.33 -2.89 6.57
CA SER A 268 2.08 -3.22 7.27
C SER A 268 0.93 -2.32 6.79
N PRO A 269 -0.33 -2.78 6.83
CA PRO A 269 -1.48 -2.05 6.32
C PRO A 269 -1.67 -0.64 6.90
N GLU A 270 -1.28 -0.41 8.15
CA GLU A 270 -1.34 0.88 8.84
C GLU A 270 -0.05 1.73 8.72
N ALA A 271 0.95 1.25 7.95
CA ALA A 271 2.24 1.90 7.74
C ALA A 271 3.09 2.09 9.02
N GLY A 272 2.82 1.30 10.06
CA GLY A 272 3.53 1.33 11.34
C GLY A 272 4.78 0.45 11.35
N ARG A 273 4.80 -0.63 10.56
CA ARG A 273 5.91 -1.58 10.47
C ARG A 273 6.32 -1.82 9.02
N LEU A 274 7.59 -2.19 8.84
CA LEU A 274 8.16 -2.56 7.55
C LEU A 274 8.92 -3.88 7.68
N ALA A 275 8.53 -4.88 6.90
CA ALA A 275 9.24 -6.15 6.81
C ALA A 275 10.15 -6.17 5.58
N TYR A 276 11.27 -6.89 5.66
CA TYR A 276 12.13 -7.20 4.51
C TYR A 276 12.90 -8.50 4.77
N TYR A 277 13.47 -9.10 3.73
CA TYR A 277 14.27 -10.32 3.86
C TYR A 277 15.77 -10.04 3.88
N ASP A 278 16.47 -10.58 4.88
CA ASP A 278 17.94 -10.60 4.98
C ASP A 278 18.47 -11.93 4.44
N GLY A 279 19.00 -11.89 3.22
CA GLY A 279 19.49 -13.08 2.51
C GLY A 279 20.84 -13.62 2.97
N VAL A 280 21.58 -12.90 3.83
CA VAL A 280 22.80 -13.46 4.44
C VAL A 280 22.45 -14.20 5.72
N GLN A 281 21.53 -13.66 6.51
CA GLN A 281 21.12 -14.27 7.79
C GLN A 281 19.96 -15.27 7.65
N ASN A 282 19.34 -15.39 6.47
CA ASN A 282 18.16 -16.23 6.22
C ASN A 282 17.04 -15.98 7.23
N ARG A 283 16.55 -14.74 7.24
CA ARG A 283 15.49 -14.29 8.14
C ARG A 283 14.70 -13.16 7.52
N ILE A 284 13.46 -13.03 7.95
CA ILE A 284 12.67 -11.81 7.76
C ILE A 284 13.00 -10.88 8.93
N VAL A 285 13.25 -9.61 8.61
CA VAL A 285 13.42 -8.54 9.59
C VAL A 285 12.17 -7.69 9.54
N VAL A 286 11.55 -7.47 10.69
CA VAL A 286 10.39 -6.58 10.86
C VAL A 286 10.83 -5.39 11.69
N VAL A 287 10.71 -4.19 11.14
CA VAL A 287 11.11 -2.93 11.76
C VAL A 287 9.88 -2.16 12.20
N ASP A 288 9.82 -1.78 13.48
CA ASP A 288 8.87 -0.79 13.96
C ASP A 288 9.34 0.61 13.56
N MET A 289 8.53 1.33 12.79
CA MET A 289 8.96 2.57 12.15
C MET A 289 9.00 3.78 13.09
N LEU A 290 8.41 3.67 14.28
CA LEU A 290 8.42 4.72 15.28
C LEU A 290 9.64 4.60 16.21
N SER A 291 9.86 3.41 16.76
CA SER A 291 10.92 3.12 17.73
C SER A 291 12.24 2.69 17.08
N GLY A 292 12.20 2.18 15.85
CA GLY A 292 13.34 1.54 15.19
C GLY A 292 13.69 0.15 15.73
N GLN A 293 12.82 -0.43 16.56
CA GLN A 293 13.01 -1.79 17.08
C GLN A 293 12.89 -2.82 15.96
N GLU A 294 13.72 -3.86 16.00
CA GLU A 294 13.73 -4.95 15.02
C GLU A 294 13.29 -6.26 15.66
N ILE A 295 12.41 -6.98 14.97
CA ILE A 295 11.98 -8.35 15.27
C ILE A 295 12.50 -9.25 14.14
N TYR A 296 12.99 -10.43 14.50
CA TYR A 296 13.59 -11.36 13.53
C TYR A 296 12.78 -12.65 13.46
N LEU A 297 12.33 -13.01 12.25
CA LEU A 297 11.60 -14.24 12.00
C LEU A 297 12.48 -15.19 11.17
N PRO A 298 12.73 -16.42 11.63
CA PRO A 298 13.53 -17.38 10.87
C PRO A 298 12.82 -17.78 9.58
N SER A 299 13.49 -17.67 8.43
CA SER A 299 12.96 -18.17 7.15
C SER A 299 14.08 -18.42 6.14
N ARG A 300 14.06 -19.58 5.48
CA ARG A 300 15.05 -19.97 4.45
C ARG A 300 14.54 -19.79 3.03
N VAL A 301 13.36 -19.18 2.84
CA VAL A 301 12.66 -19.20 1.55
C VAL A 301 12.88 -17.94 0.72
N GLY A 302 13.53 -16.91 1.28
CA GLY A 302 13.91 -15.75 0.48
C GLY A 302 12.81 -14.72 0.24
N VAL A 303 11.64 -14.89 0.87
CA VAL A 303 10.46 -14.04 0.66
C VAL A 303 9.86 -13.57 1.99
N VAL A 304 9.19 -12.44 1.95
CA VAL A 304 8.40 -11.92 3.07
C VAL A 304 7.01 -12.58 3.06
N GLY A 305 6.39 -12.61 4.24
CA GLY A 305 5.03 -13.10 4.44
C GLY A 305 3.94 -12.11 4.02
N SER A 306 2.71 -12.39 4.44
CA SER A 306 1.54 -11.54 4.28
C SER A 306 1.10 -11.02 5.65
N TRP A 307 0.90 -9.71 5.74
CA TRP A 307 0.46 -9.02 6.95
C TRP A 307 -1.00 -9.34 7.30
N MET A 308 -1.27 -9.39 8.60
CA MET A 308 -2.64 -9.30 9.12
C MET A 308 -3.14 -7.84 9.04
N PRO A 309 -4.47 -7.58 8.96
CA PRO A 309 -5.01 -6.24 8.74
C PRO A 309 -4.80 -5.31 9.94
N ASP A 310 -4.47 -5.89 11.10
CA ASP A 310 -4.06 -5.18 12.30
C ASP A 310 -2.60 -4.70 12.26
N GLY A 311 -1.78 -5.26 11.38
CA GLY A 311 -0.33 -5.02 11.27
C GLY A 311 0.50 -5.52 12.44
N ASP A 312 -0.11 -6.14 13.45
CA ASP A 312 0.55 -6.71 14.62
C ASP A 312 0.91 -8.18 14.44
N GLN A 313 0.52 -8.76 13.31
CA GLN A 313 0.80 -10.15 13.00
C GLN A 313 1.14 -10.34 11.51
N MET A 314 1.85 -11.43 11.22
CA MET A 314 2.20 -11.82 9.84
C MET A 314 2.14 -13.33 9.66
N LEU A 315 1.59 -13.77 8.54
CA LEU A 315 1.71 -15.14 8.04
C LEU A 315 2.92 -15.24 7.14
N TYR A 316 3.84 -16.14 7.44
CA TYR A 316 4.98 -16.42 6.58
C TYR A 316 5.19 -17.91 6.47
N TYR A 317 6.12 -18.35 5.64
CA TYR A 317 6.41 -19.78 5.51
C TYR A 317 7.91 -20.05 5.54
N ASP A 318 8.26 -21.22 6.07
CA ASP A 318 9.63 -21.72 6.15
C ASP A 318 9.65 -23.23 5.92
N THR A 319 10.80 -23.75 5.53
CA THR A 319 10.99 -25.16 5.18
C THR A 319 11.11 -26.03 6.43
N LYS A 320 10.11 -26.79 6.83
CA LYS A 320 10.24 -27.75 7.94
C LYS A 320 10.66 -29.12 7.42
N LEU A 321 11.59 -29.77 8.11
CA LEU A 321 11.92 -31.17 7.85
C LEU A 321 10.88 -32.06 8.54
N ALA A 322 10.12 -32.83 7.77
CA ALA A 322 9.16 -33.82 8.25
C ALA A 322 9.42 -35.14 7.52
N ASP A 323 9.66 -36.23 8.27
CA ASP A 323 9.92 -37.58 7.74
C ASP A 323 10.97 -37.65 6.63
N GLY A 324 12.01 -36.80 6.71
CA GLY A 324 13.11 -36.72 5.75
C GLY A 324 12.81 -35.90 4.49
N LEU A 325 11.60 -35.34 4.37
CA LEU A 325 11.21 -34.41 3.32
C LEU A 325 11.23 -32.96 3.85
N ALA A 326 11.75 -32.06 3.04
CA ALA A 326 11.73 -30.63 3.28
C ALA A 326 10.42 -30.06 2.70
N LEU A 327 9.45 -29.76 3.56
CA LEU A 327 8.14 -29.23 3.18
C LEU A 327 7.99 -27.80 3.66
N TYR A 328 7.31 -26.92 2.92
CA TYR A 328 6.96 -25.61 3.46
C TYR A 328 5.82 -25.73 4.47
N THR A 329 6.01 -25.06 5.61
CA THR A 329 5.03 -24.90 6.67
C THR A 329 4.76 -23.42 6.86
N ILE A 330 3.49 -23.09 7.11
CA ILE A 330 3.06 -21.73 7.36
C ILE A 330 3.11 -21.45 8.86
N PHE A 331 3.64 -20.31 9.22
CA PHE A 331 3.77 -19.80 10.57
C PHE A 331 3.02 -18.48 10.70
N ARG A 332 2.43 -18.27 11.87
CA ARG A 332 1.89 -16.99 12.32
C ARG A 332 2.86 -16.40 13.33
N ALA A 333 3.39 -15.22 13.03
CA ALA A 333 4.15 -14.41 13.96
C ALA A 333 3.23 -13.37 14.60
N ASP A 334 3.26 -13.26 15.92
CA ASP A 334 2.58 -12.21 16.68
C ASP A 334 3.63 -11.28 17.29
N PHE A 335 3.60 -10.02 16.90
CA PHE A 335 4.60 -9.04 17.32
C PHE A 335 4.29 -8.40 18.68
N SER A 336 3.09 -8.62 19.22
CA SER A 336 2.70 -8.16 20.55
C SER A 336 3.12 -9.14 21.64
N THR A 337 3.03 -10.45 21.37
CA THR A 337 3.46 -11.51 22.29
C THR A 337 4.85 -12.05 21.99
N GLU A 338 5.40 -11.72 20.83
CA GLU A 338 6.64 -12.30 20.27
C GLU A 338 6.56 -13.80 19.98
N ASP A 339 5.34 -14.35 19.89
CA ASP A 339 5.12 -15.76 19.60
C ASP A 339 5.21 -16.06 18.10
N ILE A 340 5.80 -17.21 17.77
CA ILE A 340 5.80 -17.78 16.42
C ILE A 340 5.25 -19.19 16.50
N LEU A 341 4.06 -19.39 15.96
CA LEU A 341 3.33 -20.66 16.02
C LEU A 341 3.00 -21.16 14.61
N PRO A 342 2.90 -22.49 14.40
CA PRO A 342 2.31 -23.02 13.17
C PRO A 342 0.93 -22.42 12.94
N PHE A 343 0.62 -22.03 11.70
CA PHE A 343 -0.68 -21.45 11.38
C PHE A 343 -1.82 -22.46 11.53
N PHE A 344 -1.58 -23.72 11.16
CA PHE A 344 -2.57 -24.78 11.30
C PHE A 344 -2.43 -25.53 12.62
N GLU A 345 -3.55 -25.71 13.32
CA GLU A 345 -3.61 -26.49 14.56
C GLU A 345 -4.72 -27.57 14.48
N PRO A 346 -4.37 -28.86 14.40
CA PRO A 346 -3.01 -29.42 14.21
C PRO A 346 -2.47 -29.18 12.79
N GLN A 347 -1.14 -29.16 12.65
CA GLN A 347 -0.48 -29.09 11.34
C GLN A 347 -0.84 -30.33 10.48
N PRO A 348 -1.32 -30.15 9.24
CA PRO A 348 -1.60 -31.24 8.32
C PRO A 348 -0.33 -32.01 7.94
N ALA A 349 -0.45 -33.33 7.84
CA ALA A 349 0.69 -34.23 7.59
C ALA A 349 1.17 -34.26 6.13
N ASP A 350 0.29 -33.98 5.17
CA ASP A 350 0.43 -34.47 3.79
C ASP A 350 0.39 -33.36 2.72
N GLY A 351 1.05 -32.22 2.95
CA GLY A 351 1.10 -31.15 1.95
C GLY A 351 2.23 -30.15 2.13
N ASP A 352 2.68 -29.59 1.02
CA ASP A 352 3.56 -28.44 0.97
C ASP A 352 2.70 -27.15 0.92
N TYR A 353 2.79 -26.31 1.95
CA TYR A 353 1.95 -25.12 2.09
C TYR A 353 2.80 -23.85 2.02
N SER A 354 2.56 -23.02 1.01
CA SER A 354 3.40 -21.86 0.72
C SER A 354 2.58 -20.66 0.25
N MET A 355 3.24 -19.50 0.17
CA MET A 355 2.66 -18.25 -0.33
C MET A 355 1.32 -17.88 0.34
N PRO A 356 1.28 -17.78 1.69
CA PRO A 356 0.08 -17.31 2.34
C PRO A 356 -0.23 -15.88 1.92
N THR A 357 -1.47 -15.65 1.48
CA THR A 357 -2.00 -14.31 1.25
C THR A 357 -3.30 -14.15 2.03
N LEU A 358 -3.31 -13.19 2.95
CA LEU A 358 -4.48 -12.90 3.76
C LEU A 358 -5.42 -11.95 3.03
N SER A 359 -6.72 -12.16 3.20
CA SER A 359 -7.74 -11.25 2.71
C SER A 359 -7.74 -9.96 3.54
N PRO A 360 -8.00 -8.78 2.94
CA PRO A 360 -8.10 -7.52 3.67
C PRO A 360 -9.06 -7.52 4.85
N SER A 361 -10.12 -8.34 4.83
CA SER A 361 -11.04 -8.53 5.96
C SER A 361 -10.44 -9.29 7.14
N GLY A 362 -9.30 -9.96 6.95
CA GLY A 362 -8.67 -10.83 7.95
C GLY A 362 -9.38 -12.17 8.17
N GLU A 363 -10.38 -12.51 7.37
CA GLU A 363 -11.19 -13.72 7.55
C GLU A 363 -10.67 -14.92 6.76
N TRP A 364 -9.95 -14.70 5.65
CA TRP A 364 -9.56 -15.74 4.71
C TRP A 364 -8.08 -15.69 4.38
N VAL A 365 -7.50 -16.87 4.19
CA VAL A 365 -6.14 -17.03 3.70
C VAL A 365 -6.21 -17.85 2.41
N ALA A 366 -5.60 -17.35 1.33
CA ALA A 366 -5.33 -18.17 0.15
C ALA A 366 -3.87 -18.66 0.19
N LEU A 367 -3.68 -19.91 -0.22
CA LEU A 367 -2.44 -20.66 -0.10
C LEU A 367 -2.13 -21.37 -1.40
N ARG A 368 -0.85 -21.46 -1.73
CA ARG A 368 -0.37 -22.44 -2.70
C ARG A 368 -0.13 -23.77 -1.99
N VAL A 369 -0.72 -24.83 -2.51
CA VAL A 369 -0.65 -26.18 -1.94
C VAL A 369 -0.07 -27.15 -2.96
N ARG A 370 0.95 -27.91 -2.59
CA ARG A 370 1.34 -29.13 -3.31
C ARG A 370 0.92 -30.34 -2.50
N PRO A 371 -0.08 -31.11 -2.93
CA PRO A 371 -0.52 -32.30 -2.21
C PRO A 371 0.60 -33.35 -2.12
N ALA A 372 0.67 -34.10 -1.02
CA ALA A 372 1.69 -35.15 -0.84
C ALA A 372 1.46 -36.41 -1.68
N ASP A 373 0.38 -36.49 -2.45
CA ASP A 373 0.14 -37.59 -3.39
C ASP A 373 1.16 -37.63 -4.54
N GLY A 374 2.04 -36.63 -4.62
CA GLY A 374 3.19 -36.59 -5.53
C GLY A 374 2.88 -35.99 -6.90
N GLY A 375 1.73 -35.33 -7.05
CA GLY A 375 1.42 -34.55 -8.25
C GLY A 375 2.47 -33.44 -8.49
N PRO A 376 2.98 -33.24 -9.72
CA PRO A 376 3.96 -32.21 -10.02
C PRO A 376 3.38 -30.79 -10.03
N ALA A 377 2.08 -30.65 -9.80
CA ALA A 377 1.36 -29.40 -9.92
C ALA A 377 1.01 -28.80 -8.56
N ASP A 378 1.13 -27.49 -8.49
CA ASP A 378 0.63 -26.73 -7.36
C ASP A 378 -0.90 -26.57 -7.52
N GLN A 379 -1.58 -26.27 -6.43
CA GLN A 379 -3.01 -25.94 -6.37
C GLN A 379 -3.18 -24.63 -5.57
N VAL A 380 -4.32 -23.97 -5.73
CA VAL A 380 -4.68 -22.79 -4.94
C VAL A 380 -5.85 -23.13 -4.04
N TRP A 381 -5.65 -23.04 -2.73
CA TRP A 381 -6.68 -23.34 -1.73
C TRP A 381 -6.96 -22.12 -0.87
N VAL A 382 -8.21 -21.99 -0.41
CA VAL A 382 -8.66 -20.93 0.49
C VAL A 382 -9.14 -21.55 1.80
N THR A 383 -8.74 -20.97 2.94
CA THR A 383 -9.09 -21.41 4.30
C THR A 383 -9.47 -20.24 5.18
N PRO A 384 -10.27 -20.43 6.24
CA PRO A 384 -10.42 -19.44 7.31
C PRO A 384 -9.07 -19.05 7.92
N ALA A 385 -8.93 -17.78 8.30
CA ALA A 385 -7.74 -17.23 8.94
C ALA A 385 -7.58 -17.62 10.43
N ASP A 386 -8.55 -18.35 11.00
CA ASP A 386 -8.53 -18.79 12.39
C ASP A 386 -7.61 -20.00 12.66
N GLY A 387 -6.89 -20.47 11.64
CA GLY A 387 -5.96 -21.59 11.74
C GLY A 387 -6.62 -22.97 11.75
N ARG A 388 -7.95 -23.04 11.67
CA ARG A 388 -8.66 -24.32 11.53
C ARG A 388 -8.46 -24.87 10.13
N PHE A 389 -8.16 -26.16 10.03
CA PHE A 389 -8.01 -26.82 8.75
C PHE A 389 -9.37 -27.01 8.06
N ALA A 390 -9.74 -26.07 7.19
CA ALA A 390 -10.98 -26.10 6.40
C ALA A 390 -10.74 -25.48 5.01
N LEU A 391 -10.17 -26.27 4.09
CA LEU A 391 -9.73 -25.78 2.79
C LEU A 391 -10.78 -26.02 1.70
N THR A 392 -11.01 -24.99 0.88
CA THR A 392 -11.76 -25.07 -0.37
C THR A 392 -10.78 -24.87 -1.52
N ALA A 393 -10.72 -25.80 -2.46
CA ALA A 393 -9.88 -25.62 -3.65
C ALA A 393 -10.48 -24.53 -4.53
N ALA A 394 -9.72 -23.46 -4.75
CA ALA A 394 -10.04 -22.41 -5.73
C ALA A 394 -9.56 -22.81 -7.13
N GLU A 395 -8.47 -23.57 -7.22
CA GLU A 395 -7.93 -24.09 -8.47
C GLU A 395 -7.20 -25.42 -8.25
N THR A 396 -7.43 -26.38 -9.15
CA THR A 396 -6.88 -27.75 -9.08
C THR A 396 -6.24 -28.23 -10.39
N GLU A 397 -6.34 -27.44 -11.47
CA GLU A 397 -5.69 -27.76 -12.73
C GLU A 397 -4.17 -27.81 -12.59
N ALA A 398 -3.54 -28.75 -13.29
CA ALA A 398 -2.11 -29.00 -13.20
C ALA A 398 -1.28 -27.81 -13.74
N SER A 399 -0.91 -26.87 -12.86
CA SER A 399 -0.24 -25.62 -13.21
C SER A 399 0.75 -25.20 -12.12
N LEU A 400 1.55 -24.18 -12.42
CA LEU A 400 2.26 -23.39 -11.41
C LEU A 400 1.44 -22.13 -11.11
N PHE A 401 1.41 -21.74 -9.84
CA PHE A 401 0.68 -20.56 -9.37
C PHE A 401 1.62 -19.60 -8.66
N SER A 402 1.45 -18.31 -8.93
CA SER A 402 2.15 -17.22 -8.24
C SER A 402 1.24 -16.00 -8.06
N ASP A 403 1.74 -14.98 -7.36
CA ASP A 403 1.11 -13.64 -7.27
C ASP A 403 -0.34 -13.66 -6.78
N LEU A 404 -0.61 -14.51 -5.77
CA LEU A 404 -1.90 -14.64 -5.11
C LEU A 404 -2.23 -13.33 -4.37
N SER A 405 -3.32 -12.67 -4.73
CA SER A 405 -3.72 -11.41 -4.11
C SER A 405 -5.23 -11.26 -4.02
N TRP A 406 -5.72 -10.84 -2.86
CA TRP A 406 -7.14 -10.56 -2.63
C TRP A 406 -7.50 -9.13 -3.02
N ASP A 407 -8.68 -8.95 -3.61
CA ASP A 407 -9.20 -7.61 -3.84
C ASP A 407 -9.51 -6.91 -2.51
N PRO A 408 -9.62 -5.56 -2.50
CA PRO A 408 -9.88 -4.79 -1.29
C PRO A 408 -11.09 -5.25 -0.46
N GLN A 409 -12.12 -5.84 -1.08
CA GLN A 409 -13.32 -6.31 -0.37
C GLN A 409 -13.28 -7.80 -0.02
N SER A 410 -12.15 -8.49 -0.22
CA SER A 410 -12.02 -9.93 0.12
C SER A 410 -13.04 -10.82 -0.60
N ARG A 411 -13.43 -10.46 -1.83
CA ARG A 411 -14.36 -11.21 -2.68
C ARG A 411 -13.62 -12.02 -3.74
N TYR A 412 -12.68 -11.40 -4.42
CA TYR A 412 -11.96 -11.94 -5.55
C TYR A 412 -10.53 -12.29 -5.16
N LEU A 413 -10.06 -13.45 -5.61
CA LEU A 413 -8.67 -13.84 -5.54
C LEU A 413 -8.07 -13.80 -6.94
N LEU A 414 -7.11 -12.90 -7.14
CA LEU A 414 -6.30 -12.78 -8.34
C LEU A 414 -5.08 -13.67 -8.24
N TYR A 415 -4.68 -14.29 -9.35
CA TYR A 415 -3.47 -15.10 -9.41
C TYR A 415 -2.91 -15.21 -10.82
N HIS A 416 -1.60 -15.41 -10.89
CA HIS A 416 -0.89 -15.79 -12.11
C HIS A 416 -0.80 -17.31 -12.21
N ARG A 417 -1.03 -17.83 -13.43
CA ARG A 417 -1.05 -19.25 -13.74
C ARG A 417 -0.14 -19.54 -14.94
N MET A 418 0.70 -20.57 -14.80
CA MET A 418 1.47 -21.15 -15.89
C MET A 418 1.10 -22.62 -16.06
N GLN A 419 0.42 -22.96 -17.15
CA GLN A 419 -0.06 -24.32 -17.37
C GLN A 419 1.10 -25.31 -17.61
N LEU A 420 1.04 -26.47 -16.96
CA LEU A 420 2.03 -27.53 -17.15
C LEU A 420 1.57 -28.54 -18.20
N GLY A 421 2.52 -29.22 -18.84
CA GLY A 421 2.24 -30.31 -19.79
C GLY A 421 1.78 -29.88 -21.18
N VAL A 422 1.85 -28.59 -21.51
CA VAL A 422 1.56 -28.05 -22.86
C VAL A 422 2.86 -27.64 -23.57
N GLY A 423 2.89 -27.75 -24.91
CA GLY A 423 4.11 -27.56 -25.70
C GLY A 423 4.65 -26.12 -25.76
N ASN A 424 3.79 -25.13 -25.54
CA ASN A 424 4.17 -23.71 -25.48
C ASN A 424 3.27 -23.00 -24.45
N PRO A 425 3.56 -23.13 -23.15
CA PRO A 425 2.75 -22.52 -22.11
C PRO A 425 2.89 -21.00 -22.18
N VAL A 426 1.78 -20.30 -22.10
CA VAL A 426 1.73 -18.84 -22.01
C VAL A 426 1.32 -18.43 -20.60
N PRO A 427 1.87 -17.34 -20.04
CA PRO A 427 1.47 -16.85 -18.74
C PRO A 427 0.04 -16.30 -18.80
N GLU A 428 -0.79 -16.70 -17.84
CA GLU A 428 -2.20 -16.32 -17.77
C GLU A 428 -2.52 -15.68 -16.43
N VAL A 429 -3.42 -14.70 -16.45
CA VAL A 429 -3.95 -14.07 -15.25
C VAL A 429 -5.42 -14.44 -15.09
N TRP A 430 -5.76 -14.95 -13.91
CA TRP A 430 -7.07 -15.49 -13.58
C TRP A 430 -7.61 -14.85 -12.30
N VAL A 431 -8.93 -14.87 -12.17
CA VAL A 431 -9.61 -14.49 -10.94
C VAL A 431 -10.58 -15.58 -10.50
N TRP A 432 -10.61 -15.84 -9.20
CA TRP A 432 -11.60 -16.69 -8.53
C TRP A 432 -12.57 -15.82 -7.74
N ASP A 433 -13.87 -16.03 -7.91
CA ASP A 433 -14.93 -15.36 -7.12
C ASP A 433 -15.32 -16.25 -5.94
N ARG A 434 -15.05 -15.77 -4.71
CA ARG A 434 -15.36 -16.49 -3.47
C ARG A 434 -16.86 -16.75 -3.30
N SER A 435 -17.71 -15.87 -3.80
CA SER A 435 -19.16 -15.96 -3.60
C SER A 435 -19.81 -17.06 -4.44
N SER A 436 -19.34 -17.24 -5.67
CA SER A 436 -19.85 -18.27 -6.59
C SER A 436 -18.97 -19.52 -6.65
N GLY A 437 -17.72 -19.43 -6.21
CA GLY A 437 -16.71 -20.49 -6.34
C GLY A 437 -16.17 -20.67 -7.76
N THR A 438 -16.46 -19.75 -8.69
CA THR A 438 -16.09 -19.87 -10.10
C THR A 438 -14.79 -19.15 -10.42
N THR A 439 -13.96 -19.73 -11.29
CA THR A 439 -12.78 -19.08 -11.88
C THR A 439 -13.07 -18.53 -13.26
N ARG A 440 -12.37 -17.45 -13.65
CA ARG A 440 -12.37 -16.95 -15.03
C ARG A 440 -11.00 -16.43 -15.43
N LEU A 441 -10.65 -16.65 -16.69
CA LEU A 441 -9.48 -16.07 -17.33
C LEU A 441 -9.73 -14.58 -17.56
N LEU A 442 -8.79 -13.73 -17.12
CA LEU A 442 -8.80 -12.29 -17.40
C LEU A 442 -8.00 -11.97 -18.65
N VAL A 443 -6.73 -12.37 -18.66
CA VAL A 443 -5.76 -11.96 -19.67
C VAL A 443 -4.79 -13.10 -19.94
N ARG A 444 -4.47 -13.32 -21.23
CA ARG A 444 -3.35 -14.17 -21.67
C ARG A 444 -2.12 -13.32 -21.97
N ASP A 445 -0.95 -13.95 -21.92
CA ASP A 445 0.34 -13.30 -22.12
C ASP A 445 0.57 -12.18 -21.08
N ALA A 446 0.23 -12.47 -19.82
CA ALA A 446 0.28 -11.51 -18.72
C ALA A 446 0.85 -12.14 -17.45
N SER A 447 1.65 -11.36 -16.71
CA SER A 447 2.40 -11.77 -15.52
C SER A 447 2.39 -10.66 -14.46
N ALA A 448 2.82 -10.99 -13.23
CA ALA A 448 2.88 -10.07 -12.10
C ALA A 448 1.58 -9.24 -11.92
N PRO A 449 0.41 -9.89 -11.83
CA PRO A 449 -0.85 -9.18 -11.65
C PRO A 449 -0.94 -8.56 -10.25
N ALA A 450 -1.42 -7.32 -10.17
CA ALA A 450 -1.71 -6.63 -8.92
C ALA A 450 -3.05 -5.91 -9.02
N TRP A 451 -3.79 -5.87 -7.91
CA TRP A 451 -5.03 -5.11 -7.87
C TRP A 451 -4.76 -3.62 -8.10
N LEU A 452 -5.60 -3.03 -8.94
CA LEU A 452 -5.67 -1.60 -9.16
C LEU A 452 -6.99 -1.17 -8.53
N PRO A 453 -7.03 -0.91 -7.21
CA PRO A 453 -8.27 -0.76 -6.47
C PRO A 453 -9.05 0.48 -6.90
#